data_AF-A0A9W7CJC3-F1
#
_entry.id   AF-A0A9W7CJC3-F1
#
_cell.length_a   1.000
_cell.length_b   1.000
_cell.length_c   1.000
_cell.angle_alpha   90.00
_cell.angle_beta   90.00
_cell.angle_gamma   90.00
#
_symmetry.space_group_name_H-M   'P 1'
#
loop_
_entity.id
_entity.type
_entity.pdbx_description
1 polymer ?
#
loop_
_entity_poly.entity_id
_entity_poly.type
_entity_poly.pdbx_seq_one_letter_code
_entity_poly.pdbx_strand_id
1 'polypeptide(L)'
;MAFTIDDWSQDFNSASSTVSQLLSSPLPLAPSSISNCERAISRLSLRLNEVKHSPENFAVTPPELARFDAMMNNLQAQFKSLQNYSSKPSTSSNPGPVDSSQDAYMQTTQTVMSAQDDMLDELGNGISRLHDQAQLINDESRLHVKLLDDMEGGVEAATMGLRAEAKHAEKIREQSSVCKLYIVIAALTALLVFLLVMGFSH
;
A
#
# COMPACT_ATOMS: atom_id res chain seq x y z
N MET A 1 -9.05 18.81 -7.34
CA MET A 1 -8.57 17.53 -7.93
C MET A 1 -8.11 16.69 -6.77
N ALA A 2 -8.67 15.50 -6.57
CA ALA A 2 -8.23 14.60 -5.51
C ALA A 2 -6.84 14.06 -5.87
N PHE A 3 -5.92 14.11 -4.92
CA PHE A 3 -4.58 13.55 -5.05
C PHE A 3 -4.66 12.03 -5.27
N THR A 4 -3.79 11.46 -6.10
CA THR A 4 -3.78 10.02 -6.39
C THR A 4 -2.48 9.36 -5.94
N ILE A 5 -2.52 8.04 -5.72
CA ILE A 5 -1.31 7.23 -5.45
C ILE A 5 -0.31 7.33 -6.60
N ASP A 6 -0.80 7.52 -7.82
CA ASP A 6 0.03 7.76 -8.99
C ASP A 6 0.87 9.03 -8.83
N ASP A 7 0.25 10.13 -8.39
CA ASP A 7 0.93 11.39 -8.12
C ASP A 7 1.99 11.23 -7.01
N TRP A 8 1.72 10.41 -5.99
CA TRP A 8 2.70 10.10 -4.95
C TRP A 8 3.89 9.32 -5.52
N SER A 9 3.61 8.26 -6.29
CA SER A 9 4.65 7.40 -6.86
C SER A 9 5.54 8.16 -7.86
N GLN A 10 4.95 9.07 -8.64
CA GLN A 10 5.68 9.90 -9.59
C GLN A 10 6.62 10.86 -8.87
N ASP A 11 6.16 11.48 -7.78
CA ASP A 11 6.99 12.34 -6.94
C ASP A 11 8.10 11.53 -6.24
N PHE A 12 7.80 10.31 -5.81
CA PHE A 12 8.78 9.41 -5.21
C PHE A 12 9.86 9.00 -6.23
N ASN A 13 9.47 8.65 -7.46
CA ASN A 13 10.39 8.32 -8.55
C ASN A 13 11.26 9.54 -8.93
N SER A 14 10.67 10.73 -8.93
CA SER A 14 11.40 11.97 -9.17
C SER A 14 12.42 12.26 -8.05
N ALA A 15 12.05 12.04 -6.79
CA ALA A 15 12.94 12.23 -5.65
C ALA A 15 14.06 11.17 -5.60
N SER A 16 13.73 9.89 -5.78
CA SER A 16 14.72 8.82 -5.81
C SER A 16 15.69 8.99 -6.98
N SER A 17 15.22 9.36 -8.17
CA SER A 17 16.11 9.63 -9.31
C SER A 17 17.06 10.79 -9.07
N THR A 18 16.62 11.86 -8.40
CA THR A 18 17.50 12.98 -8.03
C THR A 18 18.53 12.55 -6.99
N VAL A 19 18.16 11.70 -6.03
CA VAL A 19 19.12 11.10 -5.10
C VAL A 19 20.12 10.21 -5.85
N SER A 20 19.67 9.30 -6.72
CA SER A 20 20.56 8.44 -7.53
C SER A 20 21.51 9.24 -8.43
N GLN A 21 21.05 10.34 -9.01
CA GLN A 21 21.88 11.26 -9.80
C GLN A 21 22.95 11.94 -8.92
N LEU A 22 22.64 12.22 -7.66
CA LEU A 22 23.62 12.76 -6.72
C LEU A 22 24.69 11.72 -6.36
N LEU A 23 24.31 10.46 -6.16
CA LEU A 23 25.27 9.40 -5.90
C LEU A 23 26.21 9.12 -7.09
N SER A 24 25.68 9.19 -8.31
CA SER A 24 26.44 8.86 -9.53
C SER A 24 27.33 10.00 -10.04
N SER A 25 27.27 11.18 -9.42
CA SER A 25 28.03 12.35 -9.86
C SER A 25 29.47 12.34 -9.31
N PRO A 26 30.52 12.33 -10.15
CA PRO A 26 31.92 12.27 -9.73
C PRO A 26 32.51 13.60 -9.24
N LEU A 27 31.69 14.59 -8.89
CA LEU A 27 32.10 15.97 -8.57
C LEU A 27 31.48 16.43 -7.22
N PRO A 28 32.08 17.42 -6.53
CA PRO A 28 31.60 17.86 -5.23
C PRO A 28 30.12 18.25 -5.31
N LEU A 29 29.31 17.57 -4.49
CA LEU A 29 27.87 17.71 -4.42
C LEU A 29 27.51 19.19 -4.24
N ALA A 30 26.82 19.77 -5.23
CA ALA A 30 26.37 21.15 -5.11
C ALA A 30 25.34 21.26 -3.98
N PRO A 31 25.47 22.22 -3.04
CA PRO A 31 24.54 22.39 -1.92
C PRO A 31 23.10 22.70 -2.38
N SER A 32 22.94 23.23 -3.58
CA SER A 32 21.63 23.41 -4.24
C SER A 32 20.92 22.08 -4.54
N SER A 33 21.67 21.03 -4.88
CA SER A 33 21.08 19.72 -5.18
C SER A 33 20.59 19.01 -3.93
N ILE A 34 21.35 19.13 -2.83
CA ILE A 34 20.97 18.60 -1.52
C ILE A 34 19.68 19.26 -1.02
N SER A 35 19.58 20.59 -1.13
CA SER A 35 18.38 21.35 -0.73
C SER A 35 17.17 21.13 -1.66
N ASN A 36 17.39 20.84 -2.94
CA ASN A 36 16.32 20.41 -3.85
C ASN A 36 15.74 19.05 -3.42
N CYS A 37 16.62 18.10 -3.08
CA CYS A 37 16.24 16.78 -2.61
C CYS A 37 15.50 16.85 -1.26
N GLU A 38 16.01 17.63 -0.31
CA GLU A 38 15.37 17.85 0.98
C GLU A 38 13.91 18.33 0.81
N ARG A 39 13.70 19.31 -0.07
CA ARG A 39 12.35 19.80 -0.40
C ARG A 39 11.46 18.75 -1.06
N ALA A 40 12.02 17.82 -1.82
CA ALA A 40 11.25 16.71 -2.41
C ALA A 40 10.82 15.72 -1.33
N ILE A 41 11.73 15.35 -0.43
CA ILE A 41 11.45 14.45 0.71
C ILE A 41 10.40 15.06 1.65
N SER A 42 10.52 16.35 1.98
CA SER A 42 9.52 17.03 2.83
C SER A 42 8.14 17.11 2.19
N ARG A 43 8.06 17.25 0.87
CA ARG A 43 6.77 17.23 0.15
C ARG A 43 6.14 15.84 0.21
N LEU A 44 6.95 14.80 -0.02
CA LEU A 44 6.49 13.42 0.06
C LEU A 44 6.03 13.03 1.47
N SER A 45 6.72 13.49 2.51
CA SER A 45 6.34 13.20 3.90
C SER A 45 5.03 13.91 4.29
N LEU A 46 4.84 15.16 3.85
CA LEU A 46 3.58 15.88 4.05
C LEU A 46 2.41 15.13 3.39
N ARG A 47 2.60 14.68 2.15
CA ARG A 47 1.58 13.92 1.39
C ARG A 47 1.29 12.56 2.00
N LEU A 48 2.31 11.85 2.45
CA LEU A 48 2.13 10.58 3.17
C LEU A 48 1.31 10.78 4.45
N ASN A 49 1.58 11.88 5.16
CA ASN A 49 0.80 12.24 6.33
C ASN A 49 -0.65 12.58 5.96
N GLU A 50 -0.90 13.24 4.84
CA GLU A 50 -2.26 13.52 4.34
C GLU A 50 -3.02 12.23 4.01
N VAL A 51 -2.39 11.29 3.29
CA VAL A 51 -2.97 9.97 2.99
C VAL A 51 -3.31 9.19 4.26
N LYS A 52 -2.45 9.25 5.27
CA LYS A 52 -2.66 8.61 6.57
C LYS A 52 -3.90 9.15 7.32
N HIS A 53 -4.21 10.44 7.16
CA HIS A 53 -5.36 11.06 7.82
C HIS A 53 -6.67 10.90 7.04
N SER A 54 -6.62 10.54 5.76
CA SER A 54 -7.81 10.39 4.92
C SER A 54 -7.74 9.16 4.00
N PRO A 55 -7.56 7.95 4.55
CA PRO A 55 -7.35 6.74 3.75
C PRO A 55 -8.54 6.40 2.83
N GLU A 56 -9.76 6.75 3.25
CA GLU A 56 -10.99 6.49 2.48
C GLU A 56 -11.01 7.23 1.13
N ASN A 57 -10.37 8.39 1.05
CA ASN A 57 -10.33 9.18 -0.19
C ASN A 57 -9.32 8.65 -1.20
N PHE A 58 -8.38 7.79 -0.77
CA PHE A 58 -7.26 7.34 -1.59
C PHE A 58 -7.33 5.86 -1.95
N ALA A 59 -8.33 5.12 -1.44
CA ALA A 59 -8.43 3.66 -1.60
C ALA A 59 -7.13 2.91 -1.22
N VAL A 60 -6.36 3.48 -0.27
CA VAL A 60 -5.10 2.89 0.21
C VAL A 60 -5.42 1.91 1.33
N THR A 61 -4.91 0.69 1.21
CA THR A 61 -5.05 -0.31 2.26
C THR A 61 -4.12 -0.02 3.45
N PRO A 62 -4.52 -0.32 4.70
CA PRO A 62 -3.63 -0.18 5.86
C PRO A 62 -2.22 -0.80 5.73
N PRO A 63 -2.02 -1.99 5.11
CA PRO A 63 -0.68 -2.54 4.90
C PRO A 63 0.16 -1.76 3.88
N GLU A 64 -0.45 -1.18 2.84
CA GLU A 64 0.26 -0.30 1.89
C GLU A 64 0.80 0.94 2.60
N LEU A 65 0.02 1.51 3.52
CA LEU A 65 0.44 2.67 4.30
C LEU A 65 1.70 2.39 5.15
N ALA A 66 1.77 1.21 5.76
CA ALA A 66 2.94 0.78 6.52
C ALA A 66 4.17 0.56 5.61
N ARG A 67 3.96 0.04 4.38
CA ARG A 67 5.03 -0.10 3.40
C ARG A 67 5.54 1.25 2.90
N PHE A 68 4.64 2.21 2.62
CA PHE A 68 5.02 3.56 2.24
C PHE A 68 5.83 4.26 3.34
N ASP A 69 5.44 4.07 4.60
CA ASP A 69 6.18 4.61 5.74
C ASP A 69 7.59 3.98 5.85
N ALA A 70 7.70 2.66 5.71
CA ALA A 70 8.99 1.97 5.69
C ALA A 70 9.89 2.46 4.54
N MET A 71 9.30 2.70 3.38
CA MET A 71 10.00 3.22 2.21
C MET A 71 10.53 4.64 2.43
N MET A 72 9.70 5.51 3.00
CA MET A 72 10.07 6.88 3.34
C MET A 72 11.21 6.90 4.36
N ASN A 73 11.10 6.09 5.41
CA ASN A 73 12.11 5.96 6.44
C ASN A 73 13.45 5.51 5.86
N ASN A 74 13.43 4.58 4.90
CA ASN A 74 14.63 4.14 4.22
C ASN A 74 15.24 5.26 3.36
N LEU A 75 14.44 5.92 2.52
CA LEU A 75 14.92 7.02 1.68
C LEU A 75 15.47 8.20 2.52
N GLN A 76 14.83 8.52 3.65
CA GLN A 76 15.33 9.53 4.57
C GLN A 76 16.63 9.11 5.26
N ALA A 77 16.77 7.84 5.65
CA ALA A 77 18.01 7.32 6.21
C ALA A 77 19.16 7.41 5.19
N GLN A 78 18.87 7.10 3.93
CA GLN A 78 19.82 7.22 2.82
C GLN A 78 20.21 8.67 2.51
N PHE A 79 19.25 9.60 2.54
CA PHE A 79 19.56 11.01 2.40
C PHE A 79 20.43 11.53 3.56
N LYS A 80 20.16 11.07 4.79
CA LYS A 80 20.92 11.45 5.98
C LYS A 80 22.37 10.93 5.93
N SER A 81 22.60 9.74 5.38
CA SER A 81 23.97 9.23 5.19
C SER A 81 24.74 10.08 4.16
N LEU A 82 24.10 10.51 3.08
CA LEU A 82 24.68 11.46 2.12
C LEU A 82 24.99 12.83 2.73
N GLN A 83 24.08 13.34 3.56
CA GLN A 83 24.29 14.62 4.23
C GLN A 83 25.49 14.54 5.21
N ASN A 84 25.60 13.43 5.95
CA ASN A 84 26.75 13.16 6.81
C ASN A 84 28.06 13.02 6.01
N TYR A 85 28.00 12.45 4.81
CA TYR A 85 29.13 12.37 3.88
C TYR A 85 29.57 13.76 3.42
N SER A 86 28.64 14.63 3.01
CA SER A 86 28.93 16.00 2.59
C SER A 86 29.40 16.92 3.72
N SER A 87 29.03 16.64 4.97
CA SER A 87 29.31 17.50 6.13
C SER A 87 30.53 17.06 6.95
N LYS A 88 31.10 15.88 6.70
CA LYS A 88 32.43 15.53 7.20
C LYS A 88 33.44 16.43 6.48
N PRO A 89 34.07 17.39 7.17
CA PRO A 89 35.21 18.05 6.57
C PRO A 89 36.24 16.95 6.34
N SER A 90 36.77 16.84 5.12
CA SER A 90 38.14 16.35 4.97
C SER A 90 38.94 17.14 6.00
N THR A 91 39.43 16.49 7.06
CA THR A 91 40.35 17.09 8.03
C THR A 91 41.63 17.42 7.30
N SER A 92 41.58 18.51 6.55
CA SER A 92 42.70 19.26 6.05
C SER A 92 43.14 20.17 7.20
N SER A 93 44.44 20.10 7.47
CA SER A 93 45.27 21.03 8.23
C SER A 93 45.11 21.11 9.75
N ASN A 94 46.04 20.45 10.45
CA ASN A 94 47.05 21.23 11.16
C ASN A 94 48.44 20.62 10.85
N PRO A 95 49.28 21.23 9.98
CA PRO A 95 50.65 20.80 9.80
C PRO A 95 51.47 21.31 10.99
N GLY A 96 51.52 20.51 12.06
CA GLY A 96 52.67 20.55 12.97
C GLY A 96 53.92 20.11 12.19
N PRO A 97 55.14 20.53 12.61
CA PRO A 97 56.35 20.24 11.86
C PRO A 97 56.51 18.72 11.69
N VAL A 98 56.43 18.27 10.45
CA VAL A 98 56.42 16.86 10.07
C VAL A 98 57.86 16.38 10.02
N ASP A 99 58.27 15.62 11.04
CA ASP A 99 59.35 14.66 10.88
C ASP A 99 58.68 13.29 10.65
N SER A 100 58.96 12.70 9.49
CA SER A 100 58.73 11.29 9.19
C SER A 100 57.26 10.79 9.20
N SER A 101 56.50 10.98 8.11
CA SER A 101 55.52 9.99 7.56
C SER A 101 54.57 10.55 6.49
N GLN A 102 55.11 11.07 5.39
CA GLN A 102 54.31 11.47 4.22
C GLN A 102 53.58 10.26 3.57
N ASP A 103 54.19 9.07 3.63
CA ASP A 103 53.60 7.82 3.10
C ASP A 103 52.40 7.32 3.91
N ALA A 104 52.39 7.53 5.24
CA ALA A 104 51.27 7.13 6.09
C ALA A 104 50.02 7.98 5.84
N TYR A 105 50.20 9.27 5.50
CA TYR A 105 49.11 10.16 5.15
C TYR A 105 48.47 9.77 3.82
N MET A 106 49.27 9.40 2.81
CA MET A 106 48.74 8.92 1.52
C MET A 106 47.99 7.58 1.66
N GLN A 107 48.51 6.62 2.44
CA GLN A 107 47.81 5.34 2.68
C GLN A 107 46.49 5.52 3.45
N THR A 108 46.46 6.44 4.42
CA THR A 108 45.22 6.74 5.17
C THR A 108 44.19 7.40 4.26
N THR A 109 44.61 8.26 3.33
CA THR A 109 43.68 8.95 2.43
C THR A 109 43.07 7.99 1.40
N GLN A 110 43.87 7.06 0.86
CA GLN A 110 43.39 6.08 -0.12
C GLN A 110 42.40 5.07 0.49
N THR A 111 42.68 4.57 1.70
CA THR A 111 41.78 3.62 2.38
C THR A 111 40.46 4.26 2.79
N VAL A 112 40.50 5.54 3.18
CA VAL A 112 39.31 6.33 3.51
C VAL A 112 38.47 6.62 2.26
N MET A 113 39.09 6.85 1.09
CA MET A 113 38.36 7.02 -0.18
C MET A 113 37.72 5.72 -0.68
N SER A 114 38.43 4.58 -0.61
CA SER A 114 37.85 3.30 -1.02
C SER A 114 36.64 2.89 -0.17
N ALA A 115 36.71 3.10 1.15
CA ALA A 115 35.56 2.86 2.03
C ALA A 115 34.38 3.81 1.78
N GLN A 116 34.61 4.96 1.12
CA GLN A 116 33.56 5.90 0.75
C GLN A 116 32.84 5.44 -0.52
N ASP A 117 33.56 4.97 -1.52
CA ASP A 117 32.98 4.45 -2.76
C ASP A 117 32.11 3.21 -2.50
N ASP A 118 32.58 2.28 -1.66
CA ASP A 118 31.82 1.08 -1.27
C ASP A 118 30.46 1.44 -0.62
N MET A 119 30.43 2.50 0.20
CA MET A 119 29.20 2.98 0.83
C MET A 119 28.25 3.63 -0.18
N LEU A 120 28.78 4.35 -1.18
CA LEU A 120 27.97 4.95 -2.25
C LEU A 120 27.36 3.88 -3.16
N ASP A 121 28.10 2.81 -3.46
CA ASP A 121 27.57 1.68 -4.23
C ASP A 121 26.47 0.93 -3.48
N GLU A 122 26.63 0.69 -2.17
CA GLU A 122 25.58 0.07 -1.36
C GLU A 122 24.32 0.97 -1.30
N LEU A 123 24.53 2.28 -1.20
CA LEU A 123 23.43 3.25 -1.22
C LEU A 123 22.72 3.26 -2.58
N GLY A 124 23.45 3.25 -3.69
CA GLY A 124 22.91 3.19 -5.05
C GLY A 124 22.05 1.95 -5.27
N ASN A 125 22.55 0.79 -4.83
CA ASN A 125 21.79 -0.46 -4.85
C ASN A 125 20.53 -0.39 -3.96
N GLY A 126 20.63 0.26 -2.79
CA GLY A 126 19.49 0.51 -1.90
C GLY A 126 18.37 1.32 -2.57
N ILE A 127 18.71 2.42 -3.27
CA ILE A 127 17.71 3.24 -3.97
C ILE A 127 17.08 2.48 -5.12
N SER A 128 17.84 1.72 -5.89
CA SER A 128 17.28 0.91 -6.99
C SER A 128 16.22 -0.06 -6.46
N ARG A 129 16.50 -0.73 -5.34
CA ARG A 129 15.53 -1.64 -4.71
C ARG A 129 14.30 -0.90 -4.18
N LEU A 130 14.49 0.31 -3.63
CA LEU A 130 13.36 1.16 -3.23
C LEU A 130 12.51 1.51 -4.45
N HIS A 131 13.12 2.00 -5.53
CA HIS A 131 12.41 2.34 -6.76
C HIS A 131 11.53 1.18 -7.25
N ASP A 132 12.10 -0.03 -7.33
CA ASP A 132 11.37 -1.23 -7.74
C ASP A 132 10.21 -1.55 -6.80
N GLN A 133 10.41 -1.37 -5.49
CA GLN A 133 9.38 -1.55 -4.48
C GLN A 133 8.25 -0.52 -4.60
N ALA A 134 8.53 0.74 -4.97
CA ALA A 134 7.50 1.76 -5.22
C ALA A 134 6.59 1.35 -6.39
N GLN A 135 7.21 0.87 -7.47
CA GLN A 135 6.48 0.48 -8.67
C GLN A 135 5.53 -0.69 -8.38
N LEU A 136 6.02 -1.70 -7.66
CA LEU A 136 5.20 -2.84 -7.24
C LEU A 136 4.01 -2.43 -6.37
N ILE A 137 4.18 -1.47 -5.46
CA ILE A 137 3.09 -0.97 -4.62
C ILE A 137 2.05 -0.20 -5.45
N ASN A 138 2.47 0.55 -6.46
CA ASN A 138 1.53 1.21 -7.39
C ASN A 138 0.68 0.16 -8.12
N ASP A 139 1.32 -0.86 -8.69
CA ASP A 139 0.63 -1.93 -9.41
C ASP A 139 -0.35 -2.72 -8.50
N GLU A 140 0.05 -3.00 -7.25
CA GLU A 140 -0.80 -3.63 -6.23
C GLU A 140 -2.01 -2.76 -5.87
N SER A 141 -1.80 -1.46 -5.68
CA SER A 141 -2.90 -0.54 -5.36
C SER A 141 -3.92 -0.44 -6.51
N ARG A 142 -3.46 -0.41 -7.76
CA ARG A 142 -4.36 -0.46 -8.94
C ARG A 142 -5.16 -1.76 -8.99
N LEU A 143 -4.53 -2.87 -8.64
CA LEU A 143 -5.20 -4.16 -8.53
C LEU A 143 -6.26 -4.13 -7.42
N HIS A 144 -5.95 -3.55 -6.26
CA HIS A 144 -6.92 -3.40 -5.16
C HIS A 144 -8.13 -2.55 -5.55
N VAL A 145 -7.95 -1.44 -6.28
CA VAL A 145 -9.07 -0.65 -6.80
C VAL A 145 -9.98 -1.49 -7.70
N LYS A 146 -9.39 -2.29 -8.59
CA LYS A 146 -10.16 -3.19 -9.46
C LYS A 146 -10.89 -4.28 -8.68
N LEU A 147 -10.26 -4.87 -7.66
CA LEU A 147 -10.87 -5.90 -6.83
C LEU A 147 -12.02 -5.34 -5.97
N LEU A 148 -11.93 -4.08 -5.54
CA LEU A 148 -13.02 -3.41 -4.83
C LEU A 148 -14.23 -3.18 -5.74
N ASP A 149 -14.01 -2.75 -6.99
CA ASP A 149 -15.06 -2.59 -8.00
C ASP A 149 -15.76 -3.93 -8.32
N ASP A 150 -14.98 -5.00 -8.51
CA ASP A 150 -15.50 -6.35 -8.72
C ASP A 150 -16.28 -6.87 -7.49
N MET A 151 -15.83 -6.53 -6.27
CA MET A 151 -16.51 -6.89 -5.03
C MET A 151 -17.83 -6.14 -4.86
N GLU A 152 -17.89 -4.85 -5.20
CA GLU A 152 -19.11 -4.05 -5.18
C GLU A 152 -20.17 -4.67 -6.11
N GLY A 153 -19.80 -5.00 -7.33
CA GLY A 153 -20.68 -5.73 -8.27
C GLY A 153 -21.12 -7.11 -7.75
N GLY A 154 -20.22 -7.84 -7.10
CA GLY A 154 -20.52 -9.13 -6.48
C GLY A 154 -21.52 -9.02 -5.31
N VAL A 155 -21.40 -7.99 -4.47
CA VAL A 155 -22.31 -7.72 -3.35
C VAL A 155 -23.69 -7.31 -3.86
N GLU A 156 -23.77 -6.48 -4.90
CA GLU A 156 -25.04 -6.14 -5.54
C GLU A 156 -25.73 -7.38 -6.12
N ALA A 157 -24.99 -8.22 -6.85
CA ALA A 157 -25.51 -9.47 -7.40
C ALA A 157 -25.99 -10.44 -6.31
N ALA A 158 -25.21 -10.61 -5.23
CA ALA A 158 -25.59 -11.42 -4.08
C ALA A 158 -26.84 -10.88 -3.38
N THR A 159 -26.95 -9.55 -3.24
CA THR A 159 -28.11 -8.89 -2.63
C THR A 159 -29.37 -9.07 -3.49
N MET A 160 -29.24 -8.97 -4.81
CA MET A 160 -30.34 -9.26 -5.74
C MET A 160 -30.77 -10.73 -5.67
N GLY A 161 -29.80 -11.66 -5.66
CA GLY A 161 -30.06 -13.09 -5.50
C GLY A 161 -30.79 -13.40 -4.19
N LEU A 162 -30.30 -12.84 -3.07
CA LEU A 162 -30.91 -13.01 -1.75
C LEU A 162 -32.34 -12.44 -1.70
N ARG A 163 -32.59 -11.28 -2.32
CA ARG A 163 -33.95 -10.71 -2.43
C ARG A 163 -34.88 -11.57 -3.29
N ALA A 164 -34.37 -12.15 -4.38
CA ALA A 164 -35.15 -13.05 -5.22
C ALA A 164 -35.50 -14.34 -4.47
N GLU A 165 -34.53 -14.93 -3.76
CA GLU A 165 -34.72 -16.12 -2.94
C GLU A 165 -35.69 -15.87 -1.78
N ALA A 166 -35.55 -14.71 -1.10
CA ALA A 166 -36.47 -14.31 -0.04
C ALA A 166 -37.92 -14.18 -0.54
N LYS A 167 -38.14 -13.60 -1.74
CA LYS A 167 -39.47 -13.54 -2.37
C LYS A 167 -39.99 -14.93 -2.74
N HIS A 168 -39.13 -15.84 -3.18
CA HIS A 168 -39.51 -17.23 -3.46
C HIS A 168 -39.89 -17.97 -2.17
N ALA A 169 -39.11 -17.81 -1.10
CA ALA A 169 -39.40 -18.38 0.21
C ALA A 169 -40.72 -17.86 0.79
N GLU A 170 -41.02 -16.57 0.63
CA GLU A 170 -42.29 -15.98 1.05
C GLU A 170 -43.49 -16.57 0.28
N LYS A 171 -43.38 -16.71 -1.05
CA LYS A 171 -44.42 -17.37 -1.88
C LYS A 171 -44.64 -18.82 -1.48
N ILE A 172 -43.58 -19.58 -1.22
CA ILE A 172 -43.68 -20.98 -0.78
C ILE A 172 -44.35 -21.07 0.60
N ARG A 173 -44.06 -20.13 1.51
CA ARG A 173 -44.70 -20.06 2.83
C ARG A 173 -46.21 -19.85 2.70
N GLU A 174 -46.66 -18.95 1.82
CA GLU A 174 -48.09 -18.71 1.57
C GLU A 174 -48.79 -19.93 0.99
N GLN A 175 -48.18 -20.60 0.00
CA GLN A 175 -48.75 -21.81 -0.61
C GLN A 175 -48.82 -22.99 0.37
N SER A 176 -47.86 -23.11 1.30
CA SER A 176 -47.86 -24.17 2.32
C SER A 176 -49.03 -24.04 3.31
N SER A 177 -49.42 -22.80 3.66
CA SER A 177 -50.57 -22.54 4.54
C SER A 177 -51.89 -22.98 3.90
N VAL A 178 -52.08 -22.64 2.62
CA VAL A 178 -53.28 -22.99 1.86
C VAL A 178 -53.37 -24.51 1.65
N CYS A 179 -52.25 -25.16 1.35
CA CYS A 179 -52.20 -26.61 1.15
C CYS A 179 -52.56 -27.38 2.44
N LYS A 180 -52.06 -26.94 3.60
CA LYS A 180 -52.46 -27.49 4.91
C LYS A 180 -53.96 -27.32 5.18
N LEU A 181 -54.53 -26.16 4.86
CA LEU A 181 -55.96 -25.89 5.03
C LEU A 181 -56.82 -26.84 4.17
N TYR A 182 -56.46 -27.05 2.90
CA TYR A 182 -57.17 -27.99 2.02
C TYR A 182 -57.11 -29.44 2.51
N ILE A 183 -55.96 -29.90 3.02
CA ILE A 183 -55.82 -31.25 3.59
C ILE A 183 -56.74 -31.44 4.80
N VAL A 184 -56.81 -30.44 5.70
CA VAL A 184 -57.68 -30.50 6.89
C VAL A 184 -59.16 -30.56 6.48
N ILE A 185 -59.58 -29.73 5.52
CA ILE A 185 -60.95 -29.74 5.00
C ILE A 185 -61.27 -31.12 4.40
N ALA A 186 -60.39 -31.68 3.56
CA ALA A 186 -60.58 -32.99 2.96
C ALA A 186 -60.73 -34.10 4.02
N ALA A 187 -59.91 -34.10 5.08
CA ALA A 187 -59.99 -35.06 6.17
C ALA A 187 -61.29 -34.96 6.97
N LEU A 188 -61.73 -33.74 7.31
CA LEU A 188 -63.03 -33.51 7.98
C LEU A 188 -64.21 -34.00 7.14
N THR A 189 -64.16 -33.74 5.82
CA THR A 189 -65.22 -34.16 4.89
C THR A 189 -65.28 -35.69 4.80
N ALA A 190 -64.13 -36.36 4.71
CA ALA A 190 -64.06 -37.82 4.71
C ALA A 190 -64.59 -38.42 6.02
N LEU A 191 -64.27 -37.83 7.17
CA LEU A 191 -64.76 -38.27 8.47
C LEU A 191 -66.28 -38.10 8.59
N LEU A 192 -66.82 -36.99 8.09
CA LEU A 192 -68.26 -36.74 8.04
C LEU A 192 -68.97 -37.82 7.20
N VAL A 193 -68.46 -38.10 6.00
CA VAL A 193 -69.01 -39.16 5.14
C VAL A 193 -68.94 -40.52 5.83
N PHE A 194 -67.83 -40.82 6.51
CA PHE A 194 -67.66 -42.06 7.26
C PHE A 194 -68.69 -42.20 8.40
N LEU A 195 -68.91 -41.13 9.18
CA LEU A 195 -69.95 -41.10 10.21
C LEU A 195 -71.35 -41.25 9.64
N LEU A 196 -71.63 -40.64 8.48
CA LEU A 196 -72.91 -40.76 7.80
C LEU A 196 -73.15 -42.21 7.38
N VAL A 197 -72.19 -42.84 6.69
CA VAL A 197 -72.32 -44.24 6.27
C VAL A 197 -72.49 -45.17 7.47
N MET A 198 -71.72 -44.98 8.54
CA MET A 198 -71.84 -45.79 9.75
C MET A 198 -73.18 -45.55 10.48
N GLY A 199 -73.63 -44.30 10.56
CA GLY A 199 -74.90 -43.94 11.21
C GLY A 199 -76.14 -44.33 10.42
N PHE A 200 -76.07 -44.40 9.09
CA PHE A 200 -77.14 -44.96 8.25
C PHE A 200 -77.11 -46.50 8.18
N SER A 201 -76.00 -47.13 8.56
CA SER A 201 -75.83 -48.59 8.57
C SER A 201 -76.25 -49.25 9.89
N HIS A 202 -76.81 -48.50 10.84
CA HIS A 202 -77.38 -48.97 12.10
C HIS A 202 -78.84 -48.51 12.22
#